data_AF-A0A4W6BYQ8-F1
#
_entry.id   AF-A0A4W6BYQ8-F1
#
_cell.length_a   1.000
_cell.length_b   1.000
_cell.length_c   1.000
_cell.angle_alpha   90.00
_cell.angle_beta   90.00
_cell.angle_gamma   90.00
#
_symmetry.space_group_name_H-M   'P 1'
#
loop_
_entity.id
_entity.type
_entity.pdbx_description
1 polymer ?
#
loop_
_entity_poly.entity_id
_entity_poly.type
_entity_poly.pdbx_seq_one_letter_code
_entity_poly.pdbx_strand_id
1 'polypeptide(L)'
;MTYSIIQNPVEFLLPSQISFYLPHKINEIPQVKKDIKNKRRGHQSKGVILHHDNARPHTAAQTVQTINELGWELLPHPPYSPDLAPSDFHLFGPLKAFTRGTKFESDDEVKSVVSDWLRHQSKDFYAEGIRKLVHRWEKCVTVLGDYVEK
;
A
#
# COMPACT_ATOMS: atom_id res chain seq x y z
N MET A 1 -7.05 -11.40 -19.00
CA MET A 1 -6.16 -11.93 -17.93
C MET A 1 -6.21 -10.95 -16.77
N THR A 2 -6.84 -11.30 -15.65
CA THR A 2 -7.00 -10.40 -14.50
C THR A 2 -5.84 -10.57 -13.53
N TYR A 3 -4.93 -9.58 -13.48
CA TYR A 3 -3.85 -9.51 -12.49
C TYR A 3 -4.35 -8.88 -11.19
N SER A 4 -3.79 -9.28 -10.05
CA SER A 4 -4.11 -8.70 -8.73
C SER A 4 -2.97 -7.76 -8.32
N ILE A 5 -3.17 -6.45 -8.44
CA ILE A 5 -2.20 -5.44 -8.03
C ILE A 5 -2.19 -5.36 -6.49
N ILE A 6 -1.05 -5.68 -5.86
CA ILE A 6 -0.78 -5.49 -4.43
C ILE A 6 0.01 -4.19 -4.26
N GLN A 7 -0.71 -3.09 -4.32
CA GLN A 7 -0.24 -1.84 -3.74
C GLN A 7 -0.48 -1.97 -2.24
N ASN A 8 0.56 -2.21 -1.45
CA ASN A 8 0.30 -2.60 -0.08
C ASN A 8 0.04 -1.39 0.81
N PRO A 9 -0.99 -1.43 1.67
CA PRO A 9 -2.20 -2.25 1.58
C PRO A 9 -3.36 -1.32 1.44
N VAL A 10 -4.21 -1.56 0.45
CA VAL A 10 -5.57 -1.92 0.79
C VAL A 10 -6.38 -2.34 -0.42
N GLU A 11 -6.46 -3.65 -0.58
CA GLU A 11 -7.67 -4.32 -1.00
C GLU A 11 -7.65 -5.69 -0.29
N PHE A 12 -8.71 -5.96 0.47
CA PHE A 12 -8.95 -7.12 1.35
C PHE A 12 -8.29 -7.11 2.74
N LEU A 13 -8.79 -6.27 3.66
CA LEU A 13 -8.56 -6.39 5.10
C LEU A 13 -9.86 -6.23 5.90
N LEU A 14 -10.35 -7.33 6.50
CA LEU A 14 -11.16 -7.37 7.73
C LEU A 14 -10.47 -8.42 8.65
N PRO A 15 -10.70 -8.43 9.98
CA PRO A 15 -10.11 -7.53 10.95
C PRO A 15 -9.38 -8.36 12.02
N SER A 16 -8.05 -8.38 12.04
CA SER A 16 -7.34 -8.88 13.22
C SER A 16 -5.87 -8.49 13.31
N GLN A 17 -5.19 -8.18 12.22
CA GLN A 17 -3.75 -7.87 12.29
C GLN A 17 -3.39 -6.82 11.25
N ILE A 18 -3.26 -5.59 11.73
CA ILE A 18 -2.66 -4.48 11.01
C ILE A 18 -1.40 -4.14 11.76
N SER A 19 -0.27 -4.36 11.11
CA SER A 19 0.91 -3.56 11.35
C SER A 19 1.03 -2.69 10.12
N PHE A 20 1.20 -1.38 10.31
CA PHE A 20 1.58 -0.47 9.24
C PHE A 20 2.97 -0.90 8.75
N TYR A 21 3.01 -1.71 7.71
CA TYR A 21 4.26 -2.14 7.10
C TYR A 21 4.71 -1.06 6.12
N LEU A 22 5.30 0.01 6.67
CA LEU A 22 6.24 0.84 5.92
C LEU A 22 7.54 0.03 5.86
N PRO A 23 8.05 -0.38 4.69
CA PRO A 23 9.30 -1.13 4.59
C PRO A 23 10.54 -0.25 4.91
N HIS A 24 10.58 0.36 6.10
CA HIS A 24 11.81 0.86 6.68
C HIS A 24 12.73 -0.29 7.10
N LYS A 25 12.21 -1.52 7.21
CA LYS A 25 12.96 -2.72 7.58
C LYS A 25 12.67 -3.87 6.62
N ILE A 26 13.71 -4.31 5.91
CA ILE A 26 13.71 -5.47 4.98
C ILE A 26 13.07 -6.72 5.59
N ASN A 27 13.15 -6.88 6.91
CA ASN A 27 12.63 -8.02 7.66
C ASN A 27 11.09 -8.17 7.64
N GLU A 28 10.35 -7.18 7.12
CA GLU A 28 8.89 -7.19 7.14
C GLU A 28 8.26 -7.87 5.91
N ILE A 29 8.97 -7.92 4.78
CA ILE A 29 8.47 -8.48 3.52
C ILE A 29 8.12 -9.98 3.62
N PRO A 30 8.92 -10.83 4.30
CA PRO A 30 8.56 -12.24 4.50
C PRO A 30 7.28 -12.44 5.31
N GLN A 31 7.05 -11.60 6.33
CA GLN A 31 5.83 -11.64 7.14
C GLN A 31 4.61 -11.27 6.31
N VAL A 32 4.72 -10.25 5.45
CA VAL A 32 3.66 -9.88 4.50
C VAL A 32 3.28 -11.05 3.60
N LYS A 33 4.24 -11.85 3.11
CA LYS A 33 3.94 -13.05 2.29
C LYS A 33 3.12 -14.08 3.07
N LYS A 34 3.47 -14.32 4.32
CA LYS A 34 2.73 -15.25 5.20
C LYS A 34 1.29 -14.76 5.39
N ASP A 35 1.11 -13.46 5.63
CA ASP A 35 -0.21 -12.86 5.83
C ASP A 35 -1.06 -12.91 4.56
N ILE A 36 -0.47 -12.61 3.40
CA ILE A 36 -1.12 -12.76 2.09
C ILE A 36 -1.58 -14.20 1.90
N LYS A 37 -0.72 -15.19 2.15
CA LYS A 37 -1.06 -16.62 2.01
C LYS A 37 -2.23 -17.01 2.91
N ASN A 38 -2.25 -16.51 4.14
CA ASN A 38 -3.29 -16.81 5.12
C ASN A 38 -4.62 -16.12 4.79
N LYS A 39 -4.57 -14.85 4.40
CA LYS A 39 -5.75 -14.01 4.14
C LYS A 39 -6.33 -14.23 2.74
N ARG A 40 -5.55 -14.78 1.79
CA ARG A 40 -5.93 -14.97 0.38
C ARG A 40 -5.83 -16.42 -0.10
N ARG A 41 -6.24 -17.39 0.74
CA ARG A 41 -6.12 -18.84 0.45
C ARG A 41 -6.68 -19.29 -0.91
N GLY A 42 -7.68 -18.61 -1.46
CA GLY A 42 -8.27 -18.91 -2.78
C GLY A 42 -7.69 -18.15 -3.99
N HIS A 43 -6.72 -17.25 -3.78
CA HIS A 43 -6.14 -16.40 -4.85
C HIS A 43 -4.63 -16.65 -5.06
N GLN A 44 -4.11 -17.78 -4.55
CA GLN A 44 -2.68 -18.09 -4.55
C GLN A 44 -2.10 -18.36 -5.95
N SER A 45 -2.95 -18.61 -6.95
CA SER A 45 -2.54 -18.83 -8.35
C SER A 45 -2.32 -17.53 -9.14
N LYS A 46 -2.81 -16.39 -8.63
CA LYS A 46 -2.60 -15.07 -9.25
C LYS A 46 -1.37 -14.45 -8.60
N GLY A 47 -0.33 -14.20 -9.39
CA GLY A 47 0.91 -13.57 -8.93
C GLY A 47 0.66 -12.25 -8.17
N VAL A 48 1.67 -11.83 -7.42
CA VAL A 48 1.64 -10.60 -6.61
C VAL A 48 2.37 -9.49 -7.37
N ILE A 49 1.70 -8.37 -7.64
CA ILE A 49 2.35 -7.15 -8.15
C ILE A 49 2.51 -6.17 -7.00
N LEU A 50 3.73 -5.90 -6.55
CA LEU A 50 4.01 -4.91 -5.52
C LEU A 50 4.12 -3.50 -6.12
N HIS A 51 3.58 -2.49 -5.45
CA HIS A 51 3.91 -1.10 -5.73
C HIS A 51 4.20 -0.34 -4.45
N HIS A 52 5.29 0.40 -4.47
CA HIS A 52 5.76 1.28 -3.41
C HIS A 52 6.45 2.50 -4.03
N ASP A 53 6.65 3.54 -3.23
CA ASP A 53 7.43 4.70 -3.64
C ASP A 53 8.93 4.40 -3.76
N ASN A 54 9.68 5.37 -4.29
CA ASN A 54 11.12 5.27 -4.53
C ASN A 54 11.96 5.63 -3.29
N ALA A 55 11.45 5.40 -2.07
CA ALA A 55 12.20 5.64 -0.85
C ALA A 55 13.45 4.74 -0.78
N ARG A 56 14.56 5.26 -0.25
CA ARG A 56 15.86 4.55 -0.20
C ARG A 56 15.79 3.12 0.35
N PRO A 57 15.02 2.81 1.40
CA PRO A 57 14.88 1.44 1.88
C PRO A 57 14.22 0.50 0.87
N HIS A 58 13.32 1.01 0.03
CA HIS A 58 12.55 0.21 -0.93
C HIS A 58 13.36 -0.15 -2.18
N THR A 59 14.30 0.72 -2.56
CA THR A 59 15.21 0.47 -3.69
C THR A 59 16.56 -0.12 -3.29
N ALA A 60 16.75 -0.41 -2.00
CA ALA A 60 17.95 -1.09 -1.54
C ALA A 60 18.08 -2.46 -2.22
N ALA A 61 19.29 -2.85 -2.59
CA ALA A 61 19.55 -4.08 -3.33
C ALA A 61 18.98 -5.33 -2.62
N GLN A 62 19.09 -5.40 -1.29
CA GLN A 62 18.52 -6.49 -0.49
C GLN A 62 16.98 -6.53 -0.57
N THR A 63 16.31 -5.38 -0.60
CA THR A 63 14.85 -5.30 -0.73
C THR A 63 14.40 -5.85 -2.08
N VAL A 64 15.03 -5.38 -3.16
CA VAL A 64 14.74 -5.83 -4.53
C VAL A 64 15.03 -7.32 -4.68
N GLN A 65 16.15 -7.80 -4.15
CA GLN A 65 16.49 -9.22 -4.14
C GLN A 65 15.41 -10.04 -3.42
N THR A 66 14.98 -9.60 -2.25
CA THR A 66 13.94 -10.28 -1.47
C THR A 66 12.63 -10.34 -2.27
N ILE A 67 12.19 -9.24 -2.87
CA ILE A 67 10.98 -9.19 -3.70
C ILE A 67 11.05 -10.21 -4.85
N ASN A 68 12.20 -10.30 -5.52
CA ASN A 68 12.44 -11.26 -6.59
C ASN A 68 12.39 -12.71 -6.09
N GLU A 69 13.05 -13.01 -4.96
CA GLU A 69 13.02 -14.35 -4.32
C GLU A 69 11.60 -14.76 -3.90
N LEU A 70 10.75 -13.79 -3.56
CA LEU A 70 9.35 -14.06 -3.24
C LEU A 70 8.49 -14.34 -4.47
N GLY A 71 8.98 -14.07 -5.68
CA GLY A 71 8.27 -14.20 -6.95
C GLY A 71 7.25 -13.09 -7.17
N TRP A 72 7.49 -11.90 -6.62
CA TRP A 72 6.61 -10.75 -6.76
C TRP A 72 7.11 -9.85 -7.89
N GLU A 73 6.17 -9.34 -8.69
CA GLU A 73 6.46 -8.36 -9.73
C GLU A 73 6.48 -6.97 -9.11
N LEU A 74 7.54 -6.19 -9.32
CA LEU A 74 7.59 -4.81 -8.84
C LEU A 74 7.08 -3.87 -9.94
N LEU A 75 6.02 -3.12 -9.64
CA LEU A 75 5.48 -2.12 -10.54
C LEU A 75 6.38 -0.87 -10.53
N PRO A 76 6.79 -0.34 -11.70
CA PRO A 76 7.59 0.87 -11.76
C PRO A 76 6.87 2.06 -11.13
N HIS A 77 7.59 2.85 -10.33
CA HIS A 77 7.08 4.07 -9.73
C HIS A 77 8.01 5.25 -10.08
N PRO A 78 7.51 6.33 -10.70
CA PRO A 78 8.33 7.49 -11.02
C PRO A 78 8.80 8.23 -9.75
N PRO A 79 10.00 8.84 -9.75
CA PRO A 79 10.47 9.65 -8.64
C PRO A 79 9.48 10.79 -8.30
N TYR A 80 9.38 11.13 -7.01
CA TYR A 80 8.63 12.29 -6.51
C TYR A 80 7.16 12.36 -6.95
N SER A 81 6.49 11.21 -7.13
CA SER A 81 5.12 11.14 -7.64
C SER A 81 4.12 10.60 -6.59
N PRO A 82 3.91 11.32 -5.47
CA PRO A 82 2.96 10.88 -4.43
C PRO A 82 1.51 10.86 -4.94
N ASP A 83 1.20 11.62 -5.99
CA ASP A 83 -0.08 11.60 -6.68
C ASP A 83 -0.35 10.27 -7.41
N LEU A 84 0.68 9.43 -7.60
CA LEU A 84 0.59 8.09 -8.16
C LEU A 84 0.72 6.98 -7.10
N ALA A 85 0.78 7.32 -5.82
CA ALA A 85 0.79 6.37 -4.71
C ALA A 85 -0.57 6.37 -3.98
N PRO A 86 -1.38 5.29 -4.06
CA PRO A 86 -2.69 5.21 -3.40
C PRO A 86 -2.64 5.43 -1.89
N SER A 87 -1.54 5.03 -1.24
CA SER A 87 -1.31 5.33 0.17
C SER A 87 -1.31 6.84 0.44
N ASP A 88 -0.66 7.62 -0.43
CA ASP A 88 -0.55 9.07 -0.28
C ASP A 88 -1.81 9.83 -0.70
N PHE A 89 -2.36 9.53 -1.88
CA PHE A 89 -3.50 10.30 -2.40
C PHE A 89 -4.87 9.87 -1.84
N HIS A 90 -5.00 8.65 -1.32
CA HIS A 90 -6.29 8.09 -0.89
C HIS A 90 -6.33 7.64 0.56
N LEU A 91 -5.29 6.97 1.08
CA LEU A 91 -5.32 6.41 2.44
C LEU A 91 -4.98 7.43 3.52
N PHE A 92 -3.87 8.15 3.37
CA PHE A 92 -3.33 9.02 4.43
C PHE A 92 -4.14 10.28 4.66
N GLY A 93 -4.88 10.79 3.65
CA GLY A 93 -5.75 11.95 3.81
C GLY A 93 -6.85 11.72 4.86
N PRO A 94 -7.74 10.73 4.65
CA PRO A 94 -8.78 10.35 5.62
C PRO A 94 -8.20 9.96 6.99
N LEU A 95 -7.09 9.22 7.01
CA LEU A 95 -6.45 8.84 8.27
C LEU A 95 -5.97 10.05 9.08
N LYS A 96 -5.29 11.00 8.42
CA LYS A 96 -4.85 12.25 9.06
C LYS A 96 -6.03 13.07 9.56
N ALA A 97 -7.15 13.06 8.83
CA ALA A 97 -8.37 13.73 9.27
C ALA A 97 -8.95 13.07 10.52
N PHE A 98 -8.95 11.73 10.59
CA PHE A 98 -9.41 10.96 11.74
C PHE A 98 -8.55 11.19 12.99
N THR A 99 -7.23 11.26 12.84
CA THR A 99 -6.30 11.47 13.97
C THR A 99 -6.05 12.95 14.29
N ARG A 100 -6.70 13.87 13.57
CA ARG A 100 -6.44 15.31 13.69
C ARG A 100 -6.83 15.80 15.09
N GLY A 101 -5.86 16.42 15.78
CA GLY A 101 -6.07 17.03 17.09
C GLY A 101 -6.04 16.04 18.26
N THR A 102 -5.84 14.75 17.98
CA THR A 102 -5.67 13.72 19.01
C THR A 102 -4.21 13.68 19.45
N LYS A 103 -3.98 13.75 20.76
CA LYS A 103 -2.68 13.41 21.36
C LYS A 103 -2.74 11.96 21.82
N PHE A 104 -1.68 11.22 21.53
CA PHE A 104 -1.51 9.84 21.97
C PHE A 104 -0.40 9.81 23.00
N GLU A 105 -0.56 8.97 24.02
CA GLU A 105 0.36 8.83 25.14
C GLU A 105 1.46 7.80 24.85
N SER A 106 1.29 6.96 23.82
CA SER A 106 2.28 5.96 23.43
C SER A 106 2.19 5.52 21.96
N ASP A 107 3.29 4.97 21.44
CA ASP A 107 3.32 4.35 20.11
C ASP A 107 2.35 3.17 19.97
N ASP A 108 2.12 2.42 21.05
CA ASP A 108 1.22 1.26 21.03
C ASP A 108 -0.25 1.69 20.96
N GLU A 109 -0.60 2.82 21.59
CA GLU A 109 -1.90 3.45 21.42
C GLU A 109 -2.10 3.90 19.97
N VAL A 110 -1.11 4.56 19.36
CA VAL A 110 -1.15 4.94 17.94
C VAL A 110 -1.36 3.70 17.08
N LYS A 111 -0.55 2.65 17.24
CA LYS A 111 -0.70 1.41 16.48
C LYS A 111 -2.10 0.82 16.62
N SER A 112 -2.65 0.77 17.84
CA SER A 112 -3.98 0.23 18.08
C SER A 112 -5.06 1.03 17.37
N VAL A 113 -5.10 2.35 17.60
CA VAL A 113 -6.12 3.25 17.04
C VAL A 113 -6.09 3.25 15.52
N VAL A 114 -4.91 3.34 14.93
CA VAL A 114 -4.76 3.37 13.49
C VAL A 114 -5.10 1.98 12.89
N SER A 115 -4.78 0.91 13.60
CA SER A 115 -5.22 -0.44 13.22
C SER A 115 -6.73 -0.59 13.28
N ASP A 116 -7.38 -0.09 14.32
CA ASP A 116 -8.84 -0.11 14.40
C ASP A 116 -9.45 0.70 13.25
N TRP A 117 -8.96 1.90 13.00
CA TRP A 117 -9.46 2.72 11.90
C TRP A 117 -9.41 2.00 10.54
N LEU A 118 -8.28 1.35 10.23
CA LEU A 118 -8.13 0.55 9.02
C LEU A 118 -9.07 -0.66 8.98
N ARG A 119 -9.34 -1.33 10.11
CA ARG A 119 -10.32 -2.44 10.17
C ARG A 119 -11.74 -2.00 9.85
N HIS A 120 -12.08 -0.76 10.17
CA HIS A 120 -13.42 -0.22 10.01
C HIS A 120 -13.68 0.36 8.62
N GLN A 121 -12.65 0.50 7.77
CA GLN A 121 -12.87 0.93 6.39
C GLN A 121 -13.53 -0.17 5.58
N SER A 122 -14.42 0.21 4.67
CA SER A 122 -15.11 -0.73 3.79
C SER A 122 -14.16 -1.31 2.74
N LYS A 123 -14.54 -2.46 2.16
CA LYS A 123 -13.84 -3.01 1.00
C LYS A 123 -13.85 -2.05 -0.19
N ASP A 124 -14.95 -1.30 -0.35
CA ASP A 124 -15.12 -0.35 -1.44
C ASP A 124 -14.21 0.87 -1.29
N PHE A 125 -13.95 1.33 -0.06
CA PHE A 125 -12.98 2.39 0.19
C PHE A 125 -11.61 2.00 -0.38
N TYR A 126 -11.22 0.76 -0.17
CA TYR A 126 -9.96 0.19 -0.62
C TYR A 126 -9.91 -0.02 -2.14
N ALA A 127 -10.96 -0.62 -2.71
CA ALA A 127 -11.11 -0.78 -4.16
C ALA A 127 -11.07 0.55 -4.92
N GLU A 128 -11.70 1.59 -4.37
CA GLU A 128 -11.76 2.90 -5.00
C GLU A 128 -10.38 3.56 -5.09
N GLY A 129 -9.52 3.37 -4.09
CA GLY A 129 -8.13 3.85 -4.15
C GLY A 129 -7.34 3.23 -5.30
N ILE A 130 -7.49 1.92 -5.50
CA ILE A 130 -6.84 1.19 -6.60
C ILE A 130 -7.44 1.60 -7.95
N ARG A 131 -8.76 1.74 -8.05
CA ARG A 131 -9.42 2.15 -9.29
C ARG A 131 -9.02 3.56 -9.73
N LYS A 132 -8.89 4.49 -8.77
CA LYS A 132 -8.41 5.86 -9.03
C LYS A 132 -6.98 5.91 -9.57
N LEU A 133 -6.14 4.92 -9.26
CA LEU A 133 -4.77 4.85 -9.77
C LEU A 133 -4.73 4.75 -11.30
N VAL A 134 -5.61 3.93 -11.88
CA VAL A 134 -5.71 3.78 -13.35
C VAL A 134 -6.00 5.13 -14.01
N HIS A 135 -6.99 5.85 -13.47
CA HIS A 135 -7.34 7.18 -13.97
C HIS A 135 -6.22 8.21 -13.79
N ARG A 136 -5.48 8.12 -12.68
CA ARG A 136 -4.34 9.00 -12.41
C ARG A 136 -3.18 8.75 -13.38
N TRP A 137 -2.90 7.51 -13.75
CA TRP A 137 -1.91 7.22 -14.80
C TRP A 137 -2.32 7.79 -16.16
N GLU A 138 -3.58 7.63 -16.56
CA GLU A 138 -4.10 8.22 -17.80
C GLU A 138 -3.93 9.75 -17.81
N LYS A 139 -4.27 10.40 -16.68
CA LYS A 139 -4.13 11.85 -16.54
C LYS A 139 -2.67 12.28 -16.58
N CYS A 140 -1.77 11.56 -15.89
CA CYS A 140 -0.32 11.81 -15.91
C CYS A 140 0.26 11.77 -17.34
N VAL A 141 -0.16 10.79 -18.16
CA VAL A 141 0.24 10.71 -19.57
C VAL A 141 -0.30 11.91 -20.36
N THR A 142 -1.55 12.30 -20.11
CA THR A 142 -2.21 13.43 -20.80
C THR A 142 -1.52 14.77 -20.50
N VAL A 143 -1.01 14.95 -19.28
CA VAL A 143 -0.28 16.16 -18.87
C VAL A 143 1.24 16.04 -19.07
N LEU A 144 1.70 15.08 -19.89
CA LEU A 144 3.13 14.87 -20.22
C LEU A 144 4.04 14.69 -18.99
N GLY A 145 3.53 14.07 -17.93
CA GLY A 145 4.28 13.80 -16.70
C GLY A 145 4.26 14.93 -15.66
N ASP A 146 3.47 16.00 -15.88
CA ASP A 146 3.22 16.99 -14.84
C ASP A 146 2.30 16.45 -13.73
N TYR A 147 2.24 17.16 -12.59
CA TYR A 147 1.49 16.74 -11.43
C TYR A 147 -0.01 16.61 -11.72
N VAL A 148 -0.59 15.50 -11.29
CA VAL A 148 -2.03 15.29 -11.40
C VAL A 148 -2.75 16.05 -10.27
N GLU A 149 -3.33 17.20 -10.60
CA GLU A 149 -4.18 17.95 -9.66
C GLU A 149 -5.34 17.09 -9.14
N LYS A 150 -5.69 17.34 -7.87
CA LYS A 150 -6.70 16.61 -7.08
C LYS A 150 -8.12 16.77 -7.61
#